data_AF-A0A3D4CWN1-F1
#
_entry.id   AF-A0A3D4CWN1-F1
#
_cell.length_a   1.000
_cell.length_b   1.000
_cell.length_c   1.000
_cell.angle_alpha   90.00
_cell.angle_beta   90.00
_cell.angle_gamma   90.00
#
_symmetry.space_group_name_H-M   'P 1'
#
loop_
_entity.id
_entity.type
_entity.pdbx_description
1 polymer ?
#
loop_
_entity_poly.entity_id
_entity_poly.type
_entity_poly.pdbx_seq_one_letter_code
_entity_poly.pdbx_strand_id
1 'polypeptide(L)'
;MTGSDTIECRATKWFYFRAWAMVIMFAVFLVLFLKDWKVGYPRKNEVYYTYKAFENAKKLFQEREWSVEEWQREVGQRKVFPGDDIALPSKVDRKAPWPHQLSDHEIYRDAVAAEGNKTIPPMWAAYTDERGWSSSIPQKSYDRGKIQEQLYFGVGSGLLLLIALYFMVRTSRRSMKADLEAFYPPAGEKVPYESIRKIDTRKWRTKGLAYLFSEAQDGTVKRSRVDGMVYGQFREENGAPAEALFQKILQNFKGELVELVEDAEE
;
A
#
# COMPACT_ATOMS: atom_id res chain seq x y z
N MET A 1 -14.25 -0.95 52.21
CA MET A 1 -13.07 -1.00 51.33
C MET A 1 -13.57 -0.91 49.89
N THR A 2 -13.46 0.26 49.28
CA THR A 2 -14.04 0.58 47.95
C THR A 2 -12.91 0.61 46.93
N GLY A 3 -12.75 -0.47 46.16
CA GLY A 3 -11.69 -0.62 45.15
C GLY A 3 -12.08 -1.60 44.04
N SER A 4 -12.64 -1.05 42.96
CA SER A 4 -12.82 -1.59 41.60
C SER A 4 -13.31 -3.04 41.41
N ASP A 5 -14.62 -3.25 41.42
CA ASP A 5 -15.23 -4.52 40.98
C ASP A 5 -15.41 -4.62 39.44
N THR A 6 -14.89 -3.65 38.68
CA THR A 6 -15.00 -3.60 37.22
C THR A 6 -13.65 -3.89 36.58
N ILE A 7 -13.61 -4.93 35.74
CA ILE A 7 -12.44 -5.24 34.91
C ILE A 7 -12.61 -4.55 33.56
N GLU A 8 -11.60 -3.76 33.15
CA GLU A 8 -11.60 -3.03 31.88
C GLU A 8 -10.42 -3.47 31.01
N CYS A 9 -10.73 -3.90 29.79
CA CYS A 9 -9.78 -4.37 28.79
C CYS A 9 -9.72 -3.39 27.61
N ARG A 10 -8.58 -2.71 27.48
CA ARG A 10 -8.28 -1.79 26.36
C ARG A 10 -7.61 -2.53 25.20
N ALA A 11 -7.56 -1.88 24.03
CA ALA A 11 -6.89 -2.41 22.85
C ALA A 11 -5.43 -2.79 23.14
N THR A 12 -4.99 -3.94 22.65
CA THR A 12 -3.69 -4.53 22.98
C THR A 12 -2.53 -3.92 22.18
N LYS A 13 -1.30 -4.04 22.71
CA LYS A 13 -0.08 -3.66 21.96
C LYS A 13 0.03 -4.44 20.65
N TRP A 14 -0.35 -5.71 20.66
CA TRP A 14 -0.41 -6.58 19.47
C TRP A 14 -1.31 -6.00 18.38
N PHE A 15 -2.49 -5.49 18.75
CA PHE A 15 -3.38 -4.82 17.81
C PHE A 15 -2.72 -3.58 17.22
N TYR A 16 -2.17 -2.71 18.06
CA TYR A 16 -1.52 -1.48 17.59
C TYR A 16 -0.34 -1.75 16.66
N PHE A 17 0.49 -2.75 16.96
CA PHE A 17 1.61 -3.12 16.10
C PHE A 17 1.14 -3.48 14.69
N ARG A 18 0.13 -4.37 14.57
CA ARG A 18 -0.43 -4.76 13.27
C ARG A 18 -1.14 -3.62 12.56
N ALA A 19 -1.90 -2.81 13.30
CA ALA A 19 -2.59 -1.65 12.76
C ALA A 19 -1.60 -0.64 12.17
N TRP A 20 -0.52 -0.32 12.90
CA TRP A 20 0.54 0.55 12.44
C TRP A 20 1.29 -0.01 11.23
N ALA A 21 1.60 -1.31 11.23
CA ALA A 21 2.22 -1.96 10.08
C ALA A 21 1.38 -1.80 8.80
N MET A 22 0.06 -2.00 8.89
CA MET A 22 -0.85 -1.79 7.76
C MET A 22 -0.90 -0.32 7.32
N VAL A 23 -1.00 0.61 8.27
CA VAL A 23 -1.00 2.06 7.98
C VAL A 23 0.28 2.48 7.26
N ILE A 24 1.44 2.07 7.75
CA ILE A 24 2.73 2.40 7.13
C ILE A 24 2.81 1.79 5.73
N MET A 25 2.46 0.52 5.58
CA MET A 25 2.50 -0.16 4.28
C MET A 25 1.63 0.55 3.23
N PHE A 26 0.37 0.85 3.54
CA PHE A 26 -0.52 1.53 2.60
C PHE A 26 -0.10 2.97 2.33
N ALA A 27 0.47 3.67 3.31
CA ALA A 27 1.03 5.00 3.11
C ALA A 27 2.24 4.98 2.17
N VAL A 28 3.16 4.01 2.34
CA VAL A 28 4.30 3.83 1.44
C VAL A 28 3.83 3.53 0.02
N PHE A 29 2.89 2.59 -0.15
CA PHE A 29 2.34 2.26 -1.47
C PHE A 29 1.66 3.46 -2.12
N LEU A 30 0.84 4.21 -1.39
CA LEU A 30 0.23 5.45 -1.88
C LEU A 30 1.28 6.42 -2.43
N VAL A 31 2.35 6.68 -1.67
CA VAL A 31 3.42 7.60 -2.09
C VAL A 31 4.15 7.08 -3.33
N LEU A 32 4.52 5.80 -3.37
CA LEU A 32 5.21 5.19 -4.50
C LEU A 32 4.37 5.24 -5.78
N PHE A 33 3.10 4.86 -5.71
CA PHE A 33 2.21 4.86 -6.85
C PHE A 33 1.91 6.28 -7.37
N LEU A 34 1.69 7.25 -6.48
CA LEU A 34 1.52 8.65 -6.89
C LEU A 34 2.80 9.23 -7.50
N LYS A 35 3.97 8.85 -6.97
CA LYS A 35 5.26 9.24 -7.55
C LYS A 35 5.42 8.68 -8.96
N ASP A 36 5.13 7.41 -9.17
CA ASP A 36 5.24 6.78 -10.50
C ASP A 36 4.22 7.33 -11.49
N TRP A 37 2.99 7.59 -11.05
CA TRP A 37 1.94 8.23 -11.86
C TRP A 37 2.35 9.63 -12.35
N LYS A 38 2.79 10.50 -11.42
CA LYS A 38 2.98 11.92 -11.70
C LYS A 38 4.36 12.24 -12.27
N VAL A 39 5.40 11.51 -11.85
CA VAL A 39 6.80 11.85 -12.15
C VAL A 39 7.55 10.67 -12.75
N GLY A 40 7.51 9.50 -12.12
CA GLY A 40 8.36 8.36 -12.48
C GLY A 40 8.17 7.90 -13.91
N TYR A 41 6.96 7.48 -14.28
CA TYR A 41 6.69 6.95 -15.61
C TYR A 41 6.71 8.04 -16.71
N PRO A 42 6.15 9.25 -16.51
CA PRO A 42 6.34 10.34 -17.47
C PRO A 42 7.81 10.66 -17.73
N ARG A 43 8.66 10.68 -16.71
CA ARG A 43 10.12 10.91 -16.89
C ARG A 43 10.78 9.77 -17.65
N LYS A 44 10.38 8.51 -17.40
CA LYS A 44 10.88 7.36 -18.19
C LYS A 44 10.50 7.48 -19.66
N ASN A 45 9.30 7.98 -19.98
CA ASN A 45 8.90 8.24 -21.36
C ASN A 45 9.77 9.32 -22.02
N GLU A 46 10.03 10.42 -21.32
CA GLU A 46 10.91 11.48 -21.82
C GLU A 46 12.29 10.92 -22.19
N VAL A 47 12.92 10.17 -21.28
CA VAL A 47 14.23 9.54 -21.51
C VAL A 47 14.16 8.55 -22.66
N TYR A 48 13.12 7.70 -22.71
CA TYR A 48 12.94 6.70 -23.77
C TYR A 48 12.84 7.33 -25.16
N TYR A 49 11.92 8.27 -25.36
CA TYR A 49 11.73 8.89 -26.67
C TYR A 49 12.92 9.77 -27.08
N THR A 50 13.59 10.39 -26.10
CA THR A 50 14.85 11.09 -26.37
C THR A 50 15.91 10.11 -26.87
N TYR A 51 16.10 8.96 -26.22
CA TYR A 51 17.02 7.94 -26.70
C TYR A 51 16.64 7.40 -28.09
N LYS A 52 15.34 7.21 -28.37
CA LYS A 52 14.87 6.83 -29.71
C LYS A 52 15.24 7.88 -30.77
N ALA A 53 15.32 9.16 -30.43
CA ALA A 53 15.84 10.19 -31.34
C ALA A 53 17.31 9.95 -31.69
N PHE A 54 18.17 9.62 -30.72
CA PHE A 54 19.57 9.25 -30.97
C PHE A 54 19.70 7.99 -31.83
N GLU A 55 18.91 6.96 -31.54
CA GLU A 55 18.91 5.70 -32.31
C GLU A 55 18.44 5.92 -33.76
N ASN A 56 17.39 6.73 -33.95
CA ASN A 56 16.88 7.06 -35.27
C ASN A 56 17.84 7.95 -36.04
N ALA A 57 18.46 8.94 -35.39
CA ALA A 57 19.49 9.77 -36.01
C ALA A 57 20.65 8.91 -36.53
N LYS A 58 21.07 7.90 -35.77
CA LYS A 58 22.15 7.00 -36.17
C LYS A 58 21.79 6.21 -37.42
N LYS A 59 20.59 5.64 -37.45
CA LYS A 59 20.09 4.90 -38.61
C LYS A 59 20.05 5.78 -39.86
N LEU A 60 19.45 6.96 -39.77
CA LEU A 60 19.35 7.91 -40.89
C LEU A 60 20.73 8.38 -41.38
N PHE A 61 21.65 8.66 -40.46
CA PHE A 61 23.01 9.08 -40.80
C PHE A 61 23.81 7.98 -41.50
N GLN A 62 23.51 6.71 -41.22
CA GLN A 62 24.16 5.56 -41.85
C GLN A 62 23.51 5.13 -43.18
N GLU A 63 22.29 5.59 -43.48
CA GLU A 63 21.57 5.23 -44.71
C GLU A 63 22.19 5.84 -45.98
N ARG A 64 22.85 6.99 -45.86
CA ARG A 64 23.52 7.69 -46.95
C ARG A 64 24.56 8.68 -46.43
N GLU A 65 25.41 9.17 -47.31
CA GLU A 65 26.23 10.36 -47.00
C GLU A 65 25.35 11.62 -47.00
N TRP A 66 25.62 12.50 -46.04
CA TRP A 66 24.90 13.76 -45.86
C TRP A 66 25.86 14.94 -46.05
N SER A 67 25.41 16.01 -46.69
CA SER A 67 26.09 17.31 -46.54
C SER A 67 25.76 17.93 -45.19
N VAL A 68 26.59 18.89 -44.75
CA VAL A 68 26.42 19.58 -43.47
C VAL A 68 25.05 20.28 -43.41
N GLU A 69 24.67 20.98 -44.47
CA GLU A 69 23.43 21.74 -44.55
C GLU A 69 22.20 20.82 -44.61
N GLU A 70 22.29 19.69 -45.32
CA GLU A 70 21.20 18.71 -45.39
C GLU A 70 20.97 18.04 -44.03
N TRP A 71 22.05 17.65 -43.34
CA TRP A 71 21.95 17.02 -42.01
C TRP A 71 21.35 17.97 -40.98
N GLN A 72 21.84 19.21 -40.91
CA GLN A 72 21.31 20.22 -40.01
C GLN A 72 19.81 20.50 -40.26
N ARG A 73 19.42 20.59 -41.54
CA ARG A 73 18.01 20.78 -41.91
C ARG A 73 17.14 19.59 -41.50
N GLU A 74 17.62 18.37 -41.74
CA GLU A 74 16.89 17.15 -41.41
C GLU A 74 16.68 17.00 -39.89
N VAL A 75 17.74 17.18 -39.09
CA VAL A 75 17.67 17.12 -37.62
C VAL A 75 16.73 18.20 -37.07
N GLY A 76 16.80 19.42 -37.61
CA GLY A 76 15.96 20.54 -37.17
C GLY A 76 14.46 20.37 -37.42
N GLN A 77 14.07 19.54 -38.40
CA GLN A 77 12.66 19.26 -38.70
C GLN A 77 12.07 18.15 -37.82
N ARG A 78 12.92 17.30 -37.24
CA ARG A 78 12.47 16.13 -36.49
C ARG A 78 12.17 16.46 -35.05
N LYS A 79 11.13 15.81 -34.52
CA LYS A 79 10.67 15.95 -33.15
C LYS A 79 11.05 14.74 -32.33
N VAL A 80 11.32 14.96 -31.04
CA VAL A 80 11.65 13.87 -30.12
C VAL A 80 10.44 12.98 -29.86
N PHE A 81 9.25 13.58 -29.72
CA PHE A 81 8.05 12.88 -29.29
C PHE A 81 7.12 12.57 -30.49
N PRO A 82 6.78 11.30 -30.75
CA PRO A 82 6.04 10.90 -31.95
C PRO A 82 4.51 11.16 -31.91
N GLY A 83 3.98 11.80 -30.88
CA GLY A 83 2.54 12.07 -30.77
C GLY A 83 2.12 12.81 -29.50
N ASP A 84 0.86 13.26 -29.47
CA ASP A 84 0.25 13.98 -28.34
C ASP A 84 -0.37 13.06 -27.27
N ASP A 85 -0.49 11.77 -27.54
CA ASP A 85 -1.03 10.77 -26.64
C ASP A 85 -0.03 10.31 -25.57
N ILE A 86 1.25 10.63 -25.74
CA ILE A 86 2.33 10.31 -24.80
C ILE A 86 2.20 11.14 -23.53
N ALA A 87 2.25 10.46 -22.40
CA ALA A 87 2.36 11.11 -21.10
C ALA A 87 3.81 11.53 -20.85
N LEU A 88 4.02 12.83 -20.72
CA LEU A 88 5.31 13.47 -20.45
C LEU A 88 5.22 14.33 -19.17
N PRO A 89 6.35 14.65 -18.52
CA PRO A 89 6.36 15.59 -17.42
C PRO A 89 5.81 16.96 -17.87
N SER A 90 5.13 17.66 -16.96
CA SER A 90 4.39 18.89 -17.31
C SER A 90 5.23 20.03 -17.88
N LYS A 91 6.54 20.05 -17.62
CA LYS A 91 7.48 21.09 -18.09
C LYS A 91 8.16 20.75 -19.41
N VAL A 92 7.93 19.56 -19.97
CA VAL A 92 8.59 19.12 -21.20
C VAL A 92 7.82 19.66 -22.41
N ASP A 93 8.54 20.32 -23.32
CA ASP A 93 7.96 20.75 -24.59
C ASP A 93 7.70 19.53 -25.48
N ARG A 94 6.42 19.29 -25.79
CA ARG A 94 5.96 18.21 -26.68
C ARG A 94 6.46 18.38 -28.11
N LYS A 95 6.72 19.61 -28.54
CA LYS A 95 7.21 19.93 -29.87
C LYS A 95 8.73 20.06 -29.91
N ALA A 96 9.42 19.66 -28.84
CA ALA A 96 10.88 19.73 -28.76
C ALA A 96 11.51 19.09 -30.02
N PRO A 97 12.36 19.83 -30.74
CA PRO A 97 13.12 19.26 -31.84
C PRO A 97 14.13 18.26 -31.28
N TRP A 98 14.72 17.48 -32.16
CA TRP A 98 15.84 16.63 -31.80
C TRP A 98 16.96 17.41 -31.08
N PRO A 99 17.66 16.78 -30.12
CA PRO A 99 18.75 17.42 -29.39
C PRO A 99 19.76 18.12 -30.31
N HIS A 100 20.15 19.34 -29.96
CA HIS A 100 21.10 20.13 -30.77
C HIS A 100 22.45 19.43 -30.94
N GLN A 101 22.86 18.57 -30.00
CA GLN A 101 24.07 17.74 -30.11
C GLN A 101 24.03 16.81 -31.33
N LEU A 102 22.85 16.46 -31.83
CA LEU A 102 22.69 15.69 -33.06
C LEU A 102 22.88 16.53 -34.33
N SER A 103 22.77 17.87 -34.26
CA SER A 103 22.77 18.74 -35.43
C SER A 103 24.18 19.08 -35.94
N ASP A 104 25.20 19.01 -35.09
CA ASP A 104 26.58 19.23 -35.49
C ASP A 104 27.10 18.02 -36.29
N HIS A 105 27.27 18.19 -37.60
CA HIS A 105 27.62 17.10 -38.50
C HIS A 105 28.98 16.47 -38.18
N GLU A 106 30.01 17.27 -37.89
CA GLU A 106 31.36 16.75 -37.65
C GLU A 106 31.43 16.02 -36.30
N ILE A 107 30.90 16.65 -35.25
CA ILE A 107 30.83 16.03 -33.92
C ILE A 107 29.99 14.74 -33.96
N TYR A 108 28.87 14.75 -34.70
CA TYR A 108 28.01 13.58 -34.82
C TYR A 108 28.70 12.44 -35.58
N ARG A 109 29.35 12.73 -36.71
CA ARG A 109 30.13 11.75 -37.48
C ARG A 109 31.19 11.08 -36.61
N ASP A 110 31.97 11.87 -35.89
CA ASP A 110 33.06 11.37 -35.06
C ASP A 110 32.52 10.52 -33.89
N ALA A 111 31.38 10.92 -33.30
CA ALA A 111 30.72 10.15 -32.25
C ALA A 111 30.18 8.80 -32.74
N VAL A 112 29.58 8.75 -33.94
CA VAL A 112 29.10 7.50 -34.56
C VAL A 112 30.28 6.57 -34.88
N ALA A 113 31.40 7.12 -35.38
CA ALA A 113 32.61 6.35 -35.64
C ALA A 113 33.24 5.80 -34.34
N ALA A 114 33.26 6.60 -33.27
CA ALA A 114 33.81 6.22 -31.96
C ALA A 114 32.92 5.28 -31.15
N GLU A 115 31.67 5.05 -31.56
CA GLU A 115 30.71 4.18 -30.87
C GLU A 115 31.12 2.71 -30.97
N GLY A 116 31.51 2.24 -32.17
CA GLY A 116 31.92 0.85 -32.39
C GLY A 116 30.94 -0.16 -31.79
N ASN A 117 31.44 -1.06 -30.94
CA ASN A 117 30.66 -2.08 -30.22
C ASN A 117 30.31 -1.68 -28.77
N LYS A 118 30.38 -0.39 -28.41
CA LYS A 118 30.10 0.06 -27.04
C LYS A 118 28.64 -0.15 -26.68
N THR A 119 28.39 -0.65 -25.46
CA THR A 119 27.04 -0.89 -24.95
C THR A 119 26.25 0.39 -24.72
N ILE A 120 26.91 1.50 -24.38
CA ILE A 120 26.29 2.82 -24.21
C ILE A 120 26.92 3.77 -25.24
N PRO A 121 26.12 4.39 -26.12
CA PRO A 121 26.66 5.34 -27.10
C PRO A 121 27.33 6.54 -26.41
N PRO A 122 28.57 6.93 -26.79
CA PRO A 122 29.28 8.04 -26.13
C PRO A 122 28.50 9.36 -26.12
N MET A 123 27.84 9.68 -27.23
CA MET A 123 27.04 10.91 -27.32
C MET A 123 25.79 10.86 -26.42
N TRP A 124 25.17 9.69 -26.26
CA TRP A 124 24.08 9.50 -25.32
C TRP A 124 24.57 9.64 -23.86
N ALA A 125 25.74 9.09 -23.55
CA ALA A 125 26.34 9.23 -22.23
C ALA A 125 26.62 10.70 -21.89
N ALA A 126 27.22 11.47 -22.81
CA ALA A 126 27.46 12.90 -22.63
C ALA A 126 26.14 13.68 -22.45
N TYR A 127 25.16 13.42 -23.31
CA TYR A 127 23.85 14.07 -23.24
C TYR A 127 23.10 13.79 -21.92
N THR A 128 23.19 12.56 -21.41
CA THR A 128 22.54 12.18 -20.15
C THR A 128 23.27 12.76 -18.94
N ASP A 129 24.60 12.83 -18.97
CA ASP A 129 25.41 13.43 -17.91
C ASP A 129 25.09 14.92 -17.72
N GLU A 130 25.04 15.70 -18.82
CA GLU A 130 24.64 17.12 -18.81
C GLU A 130 23.26 17.36 -18.16
N ARG A 131 22.37 16.37 -18.25
CA ARG A 131 20.99 16.43 -17.74
C ARG A 131 20.81 15.80 -16.36
N GLY A 132 21.87 15.21 -15.79
CA GLY A 132 21.80 14.41 -14.57
C GLY A 132 20.90 13.17 -14.71
N TRP A 133 20.80 12.61 -15.92
CA TRP A 133 20.06 11.38 -16.19
C TRP A 133 20.98 10.17 -16.05
N SER A 134 20.39 9.01 -15.74
CA SER A 134 21.11 7.75 -15.88
C SER A 134 21.43 7.50 -17.35
N SER A 135 22.67 7.16 -17.67
CA SER A 135 23.11 6.79 -19.01
C SER A 135 22.62 5.41 -19.45
N SER A 136 22.02 4.64 -18.53
CA SER A 136 21.39 3.35 -18.83
C SER A 136 20.40 3.45 -19.98
N ILE A 137 20.49 2.53 -20.94
CA ILE A 137 19.58 2.51 -22.09
C ILE A 137 18.14 2.26 -21.63
N PRO A 138 17.19 3.15 -21.95
CA PRO A 138 15.80 2.96 -21.60
C PRO A 138 15.19 1.82 -22.43
N GLN A 139 14.66 0.80 -21.76
CA GLN A 139 14.16 -0.41 -22.44
C GLN A 139 12.73 -0.27 -22.98
N LYS A 140 11.89 0.53 -22.33
CA LYS A 140 10.47 0.69 -22.70
C LYS A 140 9.92 2.07 -22.36
N SER A 141 8.92 2.48 -23.13
CA SER A 141 7.97 3.52 -22.75
C SER A 141 6.76 2.91 -22.05
N TYR A 142 5.95 3.78 -21.47
CA TYR A 142 4.69 3.48 -20.81
C TYR A 142 3.58 4.27 -21.49
N ASP A 143 2.56 3.57 -21.94
CA ASP A 143 1.36 4.22 -22.44
C ASP A 143 0.61 4.95 -21.32
N ARG A 144 -0.35 5.79 -21.74
CA ARG A 144 -1.18 6.56 -20.81
C ARG A 144 -2.02 5.67 -19.91
N GLY A 145 -2.48 4.51 -20.39
CA GLY A 145 -3.25 3.55 -19.60
C GLY A 145 -2.44 2.99 -18.43
N LYS A 146 -1.21 2.52 -18.68
CA LYS A 146 -0.27 2.04 -17.66
C LYS A 146 0.10 3.09 -16.63
N ILE A 147 0.15 4.36 -17.04
CA ILE A 147 0.35 5.47 -16.12
C ILE A 147 -0.90 5.70 -15.27
N GLN A 148 -2.10 5.66 -15.85
CA GLN A 148 -3.35 5.78 -15.09
C GLN A 148 -3.57 4.60 -14.13
N GLU A 149 -3.12 3.39 -14.46
CA GLU A 149 -3.12 2.27 -13.52
C GLU A 149 -2.39 2.61 -12.22
N GLN A 150 -1.26 3.34 -12.29
CA GLN A 150 -0.55 3.79 -11.08
C GLN A 150 -1.40 4.75 -10.25
N LEU A 151 -2.19 5.62 -10.87
CA LEU A 151 -3.15 6.46 -10.13
C LEU A 151 -4.20 5.61 -9.43
N TYR A 152 -4.78 4.62 -10.12
CA TYR A 152 -5.80 3.75 -9.51
C TYR A 152 -5.24 2.94 -8.34
N PHE A 153 -4.03 2.38 -8.45
CA PHE A 153 -3.36 1.71 -7.34
C PHE A 153 -3.03 2.67 -6.19
N GLY A 154 -2.62 3.91 -6.51
CA GLY A 154 -2.41 4.96 -5.53
C GLY A 154 -3.70 5.29 -4.77
N VAL A 155 -4.78 5.61 -5.48
CA VAL A 155 -6.10 5.92 -4.88
C VAL A 155 -6.62 4.75 -4.07
N GLY A 156 -6.53 3.52 -4.58
CA GLY A 156 -6.92 2.30 -3.85
C GLY A 156 -6.12 2.11 -2.57
N SER A 157 -4.80 2.31 -2.60
CA SER A 157 -3.94 2.28 -1.41
C SER A 157 -4.32 3.37 -0.41
N GLY A 158 -4.65 4.57 -0.89
CA GLY A 158 -5.13 5.68 -0.06
C GLY A 158 -6.47 5.36 0.63
N LEU A 159 -7.39 4.70 -0.06
CA LEU A 159 -8.65 4.25 0.54
C LEU A 159 -8.41 3.20 1.62
N LEU A 160 -7.55 2.21 1.36
CA LEU A 160 -7.18 1.19 2.36
C LEU A 160 -6.47 1.79 3.58
N LEU A 161 -5.63 2.81 3.37
CA LEU A 161 -5.02 3.58 4.45
C LEU A 161 -6.10 4.25 5.32
N LEU A 162 -7.08 4.92 4.72
CA LEU A 162 -8.18 5.56 5.45
C LEU A 162 -9.02 4.53 6.23
N ILE A 163 -9.31 3.38 5.63
CA ILE A 163 -10.02 2.29 6.29
C ILE A 163 -9.22 1.75 7.48
N ALA A 164 -7.91 1.51 7.31
CA ALA A 164 -7.04 1.05 8.38
C ALA A 164 -6.95 2.07 9.53
N LEU A 165 -6.79 3.36 9.22
CA LEU A 165 -6.80 4.44 10.20
C LEU A 165 -8.15 4.52 10.94
N TYR A 166 -9.26 4.40 10.22
CA TYR A 166 -10.59 4.37 10.81
C TYR A 166 -10.73 3.22 11.81
N PHE A 167 -10.35 1.99 11.45
CA PHE A 167 -10.41 0.85 12.36
C PHE A 167 -9.44 0.98 13.53
N MET A 168 -8.25 1.56 13.31
CA MET A 168 -7.29 1.83 14.37
C MET A 168 -7.86 2.80 15.41
N VAL A 169 -8.36 3.95 14.97
CA VAL A 169 -8.96 4.97 15.85
C VAL A 169 -10.24 4.46 16.52
N ARG A 170 -11.09 3.75 15.76
CA ARG A 170 -12.33 3.17 16.31
C ARG A 170 -12.02 2.16 17.41
N THR A 171 -11.03 1.28 17.20
CA THR A 171 -10.68 0.22 18.15
C THR A 171 -9.95 0.79 19.37
N SER A 172 -9.08 1.79 19.19
CA SER A 172 -8.38 2.44 20.30
C SER A 172 -9.31 3.18 21.26
N ARG A 173 -10.42 3.71 20.75
CA ARG A 173 -11.45 4.40 21.55
C ARG A 173 -12.40 3.44 22.28
N ARG A 174 -12.32 2.14 22.00
CA ARG A 174 -13.21 1.13 22.56
C ARG A 174 -12.52 0.32 23.64
N SER A 175 -13.33 -0.28 24.50
CA SER A 175 -12.87 -1.13 25.60
C SER A 175 -13.93 -2.18 25.88
N MET A 176 -13.50 -3.35 26.32
CA MET A 176 -14.37 -4.39 26.85
C MET A 176 -14.41 -4.26 28.37
N LYS A 177 -15.59 -4.35 29.00
CA LYS A 177 -15.70 -4.26 30.47
C LYS A 177 -16.59 -5.36 31.03
N ALA A 178 -16.34 -5.76 32.27
CA ALA A 178 -17.23 -6.63 33.04
C ALA A 178 -17.27 -6.15 34.49
N ASP A 179 -18.47 -6.03 35.04
CA ASP A 179 -18.70 -5.76 36.47
C ASP A 179 -19.45 -6.94 37.12
N LEU A 180 -20.16 -6.74 38.23
CA LEU A 180 -20.95 -7.78 38.88
C LEU A 180 -22.32 -8.03 38.22
N GLU A 181 -22.83 -7.08 37.43
CA GLU A 181 -24.18 -7.14 36.87
C GLU A 181 -24.18 -7.55 35.40
N ALA A 182 -23.15 -7.14 34.65
CA ALA A 182 -23.16 -7.24 33.21
C ALA A 182 -21.78 -7.26 32.55
N PHE A 183 -21.80 -7.72 31.31
CA PHE A 183 -20.74 -7.55 30.34
C PHE A 183 -21.02 -6.36 29.42
N TYR A 184 -20.00 -5.55 29.15
CA TYR A 184 -20.06 -4.41 28.23
C TYR A 184 -19.13 -4.67 27.04
N PRO A 185 -19.68 -5.07 25.87
CA PRO A 185 -18.88 -5.31 24.68
C PRO A 185 -18.30 -3.99 24.13
N PRO A 186 -17.13 -4.03 23.47
CA PRO A 186 -16.51 -2.84 22.85
C PRO A 186 -17.39 -2.07 21.85
N ALA A 187 -18.42 -2.71 21.31
CA ALA A 187 -19.20 -2.21 20.19
C ALA A 187 -20.72 -2.19 20.44
N GLY A 188 -21.20 -2.34 21.68
CA GLY A 188 -22.61 -2.61 21.91
C GLY A 188 -23.15 -2.22 23.28
N GLU A 189 -24.41 -2.58 23.48
CA GLU A 189 -25.19 -2.35 24.68
C GLU A 189 -24.76 -3.26 25.83
N LYS A 190 -25.07 -2.84 27.06
CA LYS A 190 -24.91 -3.64 28.28
C LYS A 190 -25.60 -4.99 28.09
N VAL A 191 -24.90 -6.07 28.43
CA VAL A 191 -25.41 -7.45 28.41
C VAL A 191 -25.50 -7.94 29.85
N PRO A 192 -26.68 -7.86 30.50
CA PRO A 192 -26.88 -8.37 31.85
C PRO A 192 -26.63 -9.88 31.90
N TYR A 193 -25.97 -10.39 32.94
CA TYR A 193 -25.66 -11.81 33.03
C TYR A 193 -26.91 -12.71 33.02
N GLU A 194 -28.01 -12.24 33.61
CA GLU A 194 -29.30 -12.94 33.63
C GLU A 194 -29.93 -13.14 32.25
N SER A 195 -29.56 -12.29 31.28
CA SER A 195 -30.05 -12.39 29.90
C SER A 195 -29.27 -13.42 29.07
N ILE A 196 -28.08 -13.83 29.54
CA ILE A 196 -27.22 -14.76 28.80
C ILE A 196 -27.77 -16.17 28.96
N ARG A 197 -28.07 -16.82 27.84
CA ARG A 197 -28.56 -18.21 27.81
C ARG A 197 -27.46 -19.19 27.46
N LYS A 198 -26.53 -18.78 26.60
CA LYS A 198 -25.47 -19.65 26.07
C LYS A 198 -24.15 -18.93 25.90
N ILE A 199 -23.05 -19.61 26.23
CA ILE A 199 -21.68 -19.15 25.97
C ILE A 199 -20.93 -20.20 25.14
N ASP A 200 -20.36 -19.79 24.00
CA ASP A 200 -19.49 -20.63 23.15
C ASP A 200 -18.02 -20.24 23.37
N THR A 201 -17.25 -21.17 23.95
CA THR A 201 -15.84 -20.97 24.34
C THR A 201 -14.86 -21.72 23.46
N ARG A 202 -15.32 -22.41 22.41
CA ARG A 202 -14.48 -23.32 21.60
C ARG A 202 -13.26 -22.66 20.97
N LYS A 203 -13.34 -21.35 20.71
CA LYS A 203 -12.23 -20.55 20.14
C LYS A 203 -11.47 -19.74 21.21
N TRP A 204 -11.82 -19.87 22.48
CA TRP A 204 -11.19 -19.13 23.55
C TRP A 204 -9.75 -19.59 23.71
N ARG A 205 -9.51 -20.87 23.99
CA ARG A 205 -8.16 -21.44 24.22
C ARG A 205 -7.17 -21.18 23.09
N THR A 206 -7.63 -21.16 21.84
CA THR A 206 -6.76 -21.04 20.65
C THR A 206 -6.68 -19.63 20.07
N LYS A 207 -7.75 -18.83 20.14
CA LYS A 207 -7.85 -17.52 19.47
C LYS A 207 -8.24 -16.38 20.40
N GLY A 208 -8.52 -16.65 21.67
CA GLY A 208 -9.04 -15.66 22.63
C GLY A 208 -10.42 -15.13 22.26
N LEU A 209 -11.25 -15.94 21.59
CA LEU A 209 -12.59 -15.56 21.13
C LEU A 209 -13.67 -16.40 21.81
N ALA A 210 -14.65 -15.73 22.41
CA ALA A 210 -15.88 -16.35 22.91
C ALA A 210 -17.12 -15.58 22.41
N TYR A 211 -18.25 -16.27 22.36
CA TYR A 211 -19.52 -15.69 21.93
C TYR A 211 -20.59 -15.89 22.99
N LEU A 212 -21.23 -14.80 23.39
CA LEU A 212 -22.36 -14.78 24.33
C LEU A 212 -23.64 -14.65 23.53
N PHE A 213 -24.63 -15.49 23.83
CA PHE A 213 -25.98 -15.42 23.25
C PHE A 213 -26.94 -14.99 24.35
N SER A 214 -27.41 -13.75 24.24
CA SER A 214 -28.32 -13.11 25.19
C SER A 214 -29.70 -12.95 24.59
N GLU A 215 -30.74 -13.24 25.37
CA GLU A 215 -32.13 -13.05 24.99
C GLU A 215 -32.59 -11.65 25.41
N ALA A 216 -33.11 -10.88 24.45
CA ALA A 216 -33.71 -9.58 24.71
C ALA A 216 -35.15 -9.73 25.22
N GLN A 217 -35.72 -8.63 25.76
CA GLN A 217 -37.08 -8.64 26.32
C GLN A 217 -38.17 -8.99 25.29
N ASP A 218 -37.88 -8.82 24.00
CA ASP A 218 -38.76 -9.19 22.88
C ASP A 218 -38.57 -10.65 22.41
N GLY A 219 -37.76 -11.45 23.13
CA GLY A 219 -37.45 -12.83 22.79
C GLY A 219 -36.39 -12.99 21.68
N THR A 220 -35.81 -11.88 21.17
CA THR A 220 -34.75 -11.97 20.16
C THR A 220 -33.42 -12.38 20.77
N VAL A 221 -32.69 -13.27 20.09
CA VAL A 221 -31.36 -13.71 20.54
C VAL A 221 -30.28 -12.85 19.90
N LYS A 222 -29.57 -12.07 20.72
CA LYS A 222 -28.45 -11.23 20.32
C LYS A 222 -27.12 -11.91 20.60
N ARG A 223 -26.21 -11.88 19.62
CA ARG A 223 -24.85 -12.42 19.75
C ARG A 223 -23.85 -11.32 20.07
N SER A 224 -23.17 -11.43 21.20
CA SER A 224 -22.08 -10.54 21.64
C SER A 224 -20.74 -11.26 21.60
N ARG A 225 -19.68 -10.58 21.17
CA ARG A 225 -18.33 -11.15 21.05
C ARG A 225 -17.44 -10.69 22.20
N VAL A 226 -16.76 -11.65 22.82
CA VAL A 226 -15.64 -11.42 23.75
C VAL A 226 -14.36 -11.68 22.98
N ASP A 227 -13.47 -10.70 22.91
CA ASP A 227 -12.28 -10.72 22.05
C ASP A 227 -11.04 -10.33 22.85
N GLY A 228 -10.42 -11.32 23.48
CA GLY A 228 -9.26 -11.15 24.35
C GLY A 228 -7.97 -10.82 23.59
N MET A 229 -7.88 -11.21 22.32
CA MET A 229 -6.70 -10.93 21.50
C MET A 229 -6.62 -9.45 21.14
N VAL A 230 -7.75 -8.84 20.75
CA VAL A 230 -7.81 -7.41 20.44
C VAL A 230 -7.89 -6.55 21.70
N TYR A 231 -8.59 -7.01 22.75
CA TYR A 231 -8.79 -6.24 23.98
C TYR A 231 -8.33 -7.03 25.21
N GLY A 232 -7.44 -6.44 26.01
CA GLY A 232 -7.02 -7.02 27.30
C GLY A 232 -5.94 -8.10 27.24
N GLN A 233 -5.53 -8.51 26.04
CA GLN A 233 -4.43 -9.45 25.75
C GLN A 233 -4.74 -10.88 26.17
N PHE A 234 -4.63 -11.81 25.22
CA PHE A 234 -4.89 -13.23 25.44
C PHE A 234 -3.57 -13.98 25.57
N ARG A 235 -3.39 -14.66 26.72
CA ARG A 235 -2.26 -15.54 27.08
C ARG A 235 -0.84 -14.95 26.90
N GLU A 236 -0.36 -14.24 27.91
CA GLU A 236 1.08 -14.19 28.24
C GLU A 236 1.40 -14.89 29.59
N GLU A 237 0.55 -15.87 29.93
CA GLU A 237 0.73 -16.96 30.91
C GLU A 237 0.06 -16.91 32.30
N ASN A 238 -0.17 -15.81 33.02
CA ASN A 238 -0.97 -15.81 34.27
C ASN A 238 -1.41 -14.39 34.68
N GLY A 239 -2.69 -14.04 34.55
CA GLY A 239 -3.22 -12.73 34.99
C GLY A 239 -3.45 -11.68 33.89
N ALA A 240 -3.62 -12.12 32.63
CA ALA A 240 -3.99 -11.20 31.56
C ALA A 240 -5.41 -10.63 31.78
N PRO A 241 -5.62 -9.31 31.60
CA PRO A 241 -6.92 -8.66 31.84
C PRO A 241 -8.11 -9.33 31.13
N ALA A 242 -7.91 -9.83 29.90
CA ALA A 242 -8.98 -10.51 29.16
C ALA A 242 -9.40 -11.84 29.79
N GLU A 243 -8.45 -12.58 30.37
CA GLU A 243 -8.75 -13.84 31.06
C GLU A 243 -9.50 -13.55 32.37
N ALA A 244 -9.02 -12.58 33.16
CA ALA A 244 -9.72 -12.17 34.38
C ALA A 244 -11.14 -11.66 34.08
N LEU A 245 -11.30 -10.89 33.00
CA LEU A 245 -12.60 -10.43 32.53
C LEU A 245 -13.50 -11.62 32.17
N PHE A 246 -12.97 -12.59 31.42
CA PHE A 246 -13.75 -13.74 30.97
C PHE A 246 -14.15 -14.66 32.13
N GLN A 247 -13.23 -14.90 33.09
CA GLN A 247 -13.55 -15.64 34.31
C GLN A 247 -14.66 -14.95 35.12
N LYS A 248 -14.64 -13.61 35.22
CA LYS A 248 -15.73 -12.86 35.87
C LYS A 248 -17.08 -13.03 35.14
N ILE A 249 -17.08 -13.13 33.80
CA ILE A 249 -18.31 -13.47 33.05
C ILE A 249 -18.79 -14.88 33.41
N LEU A 250 -17.90 -15.86 33.43
CA LEU A 250 -18.25 -17.26 33.75
C LEU A 250 -18.76 -17.43 35.18
N GLN A 251 -18.17 -16.74 36.16
CA GLN A 251 -18.60 -16.80 37.56
C GLN A 251 -20.03 -16.29 37.79
N ASN A 252 -20.49 -15.34 36.97
CA ASN A 252 -21.84 -14.78 37.06
C ASN A 252 -22.82 -15.44 36.08
N PHE A 253 -22.37 -16.41 35.28
CA PHE A 253 -23.19 -17.11 34.30
C PHE A 253 -23.87 -18.34 34.92
N LYS A 254 -25.16 -18.53 34.60
CA LYS A 254 -25.98 -19.66 35.10
C LYS A 254 -26.64 -20.48 33.98
N GLY A 255 -26.24 -20.28 32.73
CA GLY A 255 -26.86 -20.93 31.56
C GLY A 255 -26.03 -22.08 30.98
N GLU A 256 -26.25 -22.38 29.70
CA GLU A 256 -25.54 -23.43 28.97
C GLU A 256 -24.13 -23.01 28.53
N LEU A 257 -23.11 -23.78 28.92
CA LEU A 257 -21.72 -23.59 28.49
C LEU A 257 -21.37 -24.60 27.40
N VAL A 258 -20.92 -24.14 26.23
CA VAL A 258 -20.45 -24.99 25.15
C VAL A 258 -18.94 -24.91 25.05
N GLU A 259 -18.29 -25.99 25.46
CA GLU A 259 -16.84 -26.14 25.47
C GLU A 259 -16.36 -27.02 24.31
N LEU A 260 -15.08 -26.90 23.95
CA LEU A 260 -14.43 -27.86 23.07
C LEU A 260 -14.03 -29.05 23.94
N VAL A 261 -14.60 -30.23 23.69
CA VAL A 261 -14.06 -31.47 24.26
C VAL A 261 -12.76 -31.76 23.53
N GLU A 262 -11.63 -31.74 24.24
CA GLU A 262 -10.36 -32.26 23.72
C GLU A 262 -10.53 -33.79 23.68
N ASP A 263 -10.54 -34.38 22.48
CA ASP A 263 -10.50 -35.84 22.34
C ASP A 263 -9.23 -36.31 23.05
N ALA A 264 -9.40 -37.14 24.08
CA ALA A 264 -8.27 -37.76 24.77
C ALA A 264 -7.49 -38.55 23.71
N GLU A 265 -6.22 -38.18 23.52
CA GLU A 265 -5.31 -38.89 22.63
C GLU A 265 -5.30 -40.39 23.00
N GLU A 266 -5.85 -41.23 22.11
CA GLU A 266 -5.55 -42.68 22.06
C GLU A 266 -4.22 -42.91 21.32
#